data_AF-A0A560LYH6-F1
#
_entry.id   AF-A0A560LYH6-F1
#
_cell.length_a   1.000
_cell.length_b   1.000
_cell.length_c   1.000
_cell.angle_alpha   90.00
_cell.angle_beta   90.00
_cell.angle_gamma   90.00
#
_symmetry.space_group_name_H-M   'P 1'
#
loop_
_entity.id
_entity.type
_entity.pdbx_description
1 polymer ?
#
loop_
_entity_poly.entity_id
_entity_poly.type
_entity_poly.pdbx_seq_one_letter_code
_entity_poly.pdbx_strand_id
1 'polypeptide(L)'
;MLDFAAQYAAFQCRDPAWDGIVFVAVKTTGVYCRPVCRARTPLARNVRFYGSAASAERAGFRPCLRCRPEAAPFCPAWKGTRTTVERALALIEDGALDHGNIAALADRLGIGARHLSRLFAAHLDASPLQVALSRRVQRAKRLIDGGDLPLALVAQRAGFSSARRMNAAFAKLYGRSPASLRRKRPPGVTMQPNGDQQWPRATARATAPSVPNRNSR
;
A
#
# COMPACT_ATOMS: atom_id res chain seq x y z
N MET A 1 -33.88 6.35 11.04
CA MET A 1 -33.52 7.48 11.94
C MET A 1 -32.76 6.86 13.10
N LEU A 2 -31.48 7.21 13.29
CA LEU A 2 -30.66 6.62 14.36
C LEU A 2 -31.21 7.09 15.73
N ASP A 3 -31.36 6.17 16.68
CA ASP A 3 -31.86 6.47 18.02
C ASP A 3 -30.90 7.41 18.78
N PHE A 4 -31.46 8.43 19.45
CA PHE A 4 -30.70 9.40 20.22
C PHE A 4 -29.93 8.73 21.37
N ALA A 5 -30.54 7.75 22.05
CA ALA A 5 -29.89 7.09 23.17
C ALA A 5 -28.65 6.32 22.71
N ALA A 6 -28.75 5.59 21.58
CA ALA A 6 -27.60 4.94 20.94
C ALA A 6 -26.49 5.94 20.55
N GLN A 7 -26.84 7.06 19.90
CA GLN A 7 -25.87 8.09 19.53
C GLN A 7 -25.18 8.71 20.75
N TYR A 8 -25.94 8.96 21.82
CA TYR A 8 -25.41 9.54 23.04
C TYR A 8 -24.54 8.57 23.84
N ALA A 9 -24.89 7.28 23.88
CA ALA A 9 -24.04 6.25 24.44
C ALA A 9 -22.71 6.13 23.67
N ALA A 10 -22.77 6.08 22.33
CA ALA A 10 -21.58 6.06 21.46
C ALA A 10 -20.69 7.28 21.67
N PHE A 11 -21.28 8.47 21.84
CA PHE A 11 -20.53 9.68 22.16
C PHE A 11 -19.87 9.63 23.54
N GLN A 12 -20.54 9.07 24.56
CA GLN A 12 -19.98 8.91 25.90
C GLN A 12 -18.76 7.98 25.92
N CYS A 13 -18.84 6.82 25.26
CA CYS A 13 -17.73 5.88 25.17
C CYS A 13 -16.70 6.24 24.10
N ARG A 14 -16.98 7.28 23.28
CA ARG A 14 -16.12 7.76 22.18
C ARG A 14 -15.87 6.68 21.14
N ASP A 15 -16.93 6.00 20.74
CA ASP A 15 -16.88 4.89 19.79
C ASP A 15 -16.39 5.38 18.40
N PRO A 16 -15.23 4.88 17.93
CA PRO A 16 -14.73 5.19 16.60
C PRO A 16 -15.63 4.73 15.46
N ALA A 17 -16.51 3.73 15.68
CA ALA A 17 -17.43 3.24 14.66
C ALA A 17 -18.44 4.31 14.22
N TRP A 18 -18.72 5.29 15.08
CA TRP A 18 -19.66 6.38 14.82
C TRP A 18 -18.97 7.63 14.23
N ASP A 19 -17.64 7.63 14.19
CA ASP A 19 -16.87 8.77 13.72
C ASP A 19 -17.04 9.01 12.21
N GLY A 20 -17.51 10.19 11.85
CA GLY A 20 -17.86 10.53 10.46
C GLY A 20 -19.27 10.12 10.03
N ILE A 21 -20.00 9.34 10.84
CA ILE A 21 -21.42 8.99 10.62
C ILE A 21 -22.32 9.99 11.36
N VAL A 22 -21.93 10.38 12.57
CA VAL A 22 -22.67 11.33 13.39
C VAL A 22 -21.78 12.46 13.87
N PHE A 23 -22.39 13.62 14.06
CA PHE A 23 -21.75 14.84 14.55
C PHE A 23 -22.53 15.36 15.74
N VAL A 24 -21.82 15.74 16.79
CA VAL A 24 -22.39 16.08 18.09
C VAL A 24 -22.34 17.58 18.29
N ALA A 25 -23.48 18.24 18.24
CA ALA A 25 -23.62 19.68 18.49
C ALA A 25 -24.03 19.95 19.93
N VAL A 26 -23.36 20.91 20.56
CA VAL A 26 -23.57 21.28 21.96
C VAL A 26 -24.24 22.63 22.02
N LYS A 27 -25.50 22.67 22.47
CA LYS A 27 -26.36 23.86 22.51
C LYS A 27 -25.75 24.99 23.34
N THR A 28 -25.13 24.66 24.47
CA THR A 28 -24.59 25.64 25.42
C THR A 28 -23.35 26.36 24.90
N THR A 29 -22.54 25.71 24.06
CA THR A 29 -21.31 26.32 23.53
C THR A 29 -21.43 26.76 22.07
N GLY A 30 -22.48 26.32 21.37
CA GLY A 30 -22.62 26.56 19.93
C GLY A 30 -21.55 25.83 19.10
N VAL A 31 -20.92 24.78 19.64
CA VAL A 31 -19.85 24.03 18.97
C VAL A 31 -20.35 22.64 18.60
N TYR A 32 -20.03 22.17 17.40
CA TYR A 32 -20.17 20.75 17.05
C TYR A 32 -18.83 20.03 16.97
N CYS A 33 -18.85 18.73 17.26
CA CYS A 33 -17.68 17.88 17.42
C CYS A 33 -17.89 16.52 16.74
N ARG A 34 -16.80 15.79 16.56
CA ARG A 34 -16.80 14.33 16.31
C ARG A 34 -17.17 13.57 17.59
N PRO A 35 -17.74 12.35 17.50
CA PRO A 35 -18.07 11.53 18.67
C PRO A 35 -16.83 11.06 19.43
N VAL A 36 -15.68 10.98 18.76
CA VAL A 36 -14.38 10.64 19.37
C VAL A 36 -13.67 11.82 20.04
N CYS A 37 -14.31 13.00 20.08
CA CYS A 37 -13.69 14.21 20.62
C CYS A 37 -13.33 14.05 22.09
N ARG A 38 -12.11 14.47 22.46
CA ARG A 38 -11.62 14.39 23.84
C ARG A 38 -12.15 15.47 24.78
N ALA A 39 -13.00 16.37 24.29
CA ALA A 39 -13.66 17.38 25.12
C ALA A 39 -14.54 16.72 26.20
N ARG A 40 -14.82 17.47 27.28
CA ARG A 40 -15.71 17.03 28.34
C ARG A 40 -17.09 16.74 27.74
N THR A 41 -17.65 15.57 28.05
CA THR A 41 -18.97 15.17 27.54
C THR A 41 -20.05 16.04 28.19
N PRO A 42 -20.79 16.85 27.42
CA PRO A 42 -21.93 17.62 27.91
C PRO A 42 -23.12 16.72 28.27
N LEU A 43 -24.06 17.26 29.05
CA LEU A 43 -25.30 16.58 29.43
C LEU A 43 -26.21 16.37 28.22
N ALA A 44 -26.93 15.24 28.19
CA ALA A 44 -27.79 14.83 27.08
C ALA A 44 -28.75 15.93 26.59
N ARG A 45 -29.39 16.67 27.51
CA ARG A 45 -30.31 17.78 27.18
C ARG A 45 -29.67 18.89 26.32
N ASN A 46 -28.36 19.07 26.44
CA ASN A 46 -27.58 20.09 25.75
C ASN A 46 -26.99 19.57 24.42
N VAL A 47 -27.27 18.33 24.04
CA VAL A 47 -26.72 17.70 22.84
C VAL A 47 -27.78 17.58 21.76
N ARG A 48 -27.35 17.75 20.50
CA ARG A 48 -28.11 17.41 19.30
C ARG A 48 -27.17 16.70 18.32
N PHE A 49 -27.68 15.68 17.64
CA PHE A 49 -26.91 14.95 16.64
C PHE A 49 -27.28 15.37 15.22
N TYR A 50 -26.30 15.29 14.33
CA TYR A 50 -26.38 15.62 12.92
C TYR A 50 -25.72 14.53 12.08
N GLY A 51 -26.23 14.27 10.88
CA GLY A 51 -25.70 13.26 9.97
C GLY A 51 -24.50 13.72 9.12
N SER A 52 -24.18 15.03 9.15
CA SER A 52 -23.03 15.58 8.45
C SER A 52 -22.55 16.88 9.10
N ALA A 53 -21.26 17.20 8.95
CA ALA A 53 -20.69 18.48 9.38
C ALA A 53 -21.48 19.67 8.78
N ALA A 54 -21.75 19.63 7.48
CA ALA A 54 -22.51 20.67 6.79
C ALA A 54 -23.92 20.88 7.38
N SER A 55 -24.57 19.82 7.88
CA SER A 55 -25.89 19.97 8.52
C SER A 55 -25.82 20.63 9.90
N ALA A 56 -24.74 20.43 10.65
CA ALA A 56 -24.51 21.12 11.92
C ALA A 56 -24.15 22.60 11.70
N GLU A 57 -23.30 22.88 10.70
CA GLU A 57 -22.93 24.25 10.31
C GLU A 57 -24.15 25.06 9.86
N ARG A 58 -25.00 24.48 9.00
CA ARG A 58 -26.25 25.11 8.57
C ARG A 58 -27.20 25.41 9.73
N ALA A 59 -27.13 24.63 10.80
CA ALA A 59 -27.88 24.86 12.03
C ALA A 59 -27.22 25.88 12.98
N GLY A 60 -26.12 26.53 12.55
CA GLY A 60 -25.47 27.63 13.26
C GLY A 60 -24.36 27.21 14.24
N PHE A 61 -23.96 25.93 14.24
CA PHE A 61 -22.88 25.46 15.12
C PHE A 61 -21.51 25.67 14.47
N ARG A 62 -20.53 26.18 15.24
CA ARG A 62 -19.14 26.32 14.79
C ARG A 62 -18.35 25.01 14.97
N PRO A 63 -17.36 24.72 14.10
CA PRO A 63 -16.54 23.53 14.23
C PRO A 63 -15.63 23.57 15.45
N CYS A 64 -15.49 22.42 16.12
CA CYS A 64 -14.55 22.28 17.21
C CYS A 64 -13.09 22.32 16.72
N LEU A 65 -12.31 23.26 17.24
CA LEU A 65 -10.89 23.40 16.91
C LEU A 65 -10.01 22.21 17.35
N ARG A 66 -10.49 21.39 18.30
CA ARG A 66 -9.74 20.25 18.82
C ARG A 66 -9.87 19.00 17.96
N CYS A 67 -11.09 18.67 17.53
CA CYS A 67 -11.35 17.46 16.75
C CYS A 67 -11.51 17.73 15.24
N ARG A 68 -11.54 19.01 14.84
CA ARG A 68 -11.63 19.49 13.45
C ARG A 68 -12.70 18.72 12.64
N PRO A 69 -13.97 18.74 13.10
CA PRO A 69 -15.04 17.92 12.52
C PRO A 69 -15.39 18.33 11.09
N GLU A 70 -15.07 19.55 10.67
CA GLU A 70 -15.24 20.03 9.29
C GLU A 70 -14.39 19.26 8.28
N ALA A 71 -13.32 18.61 8.74
CA ALA A 71 -12.46 17.78 7.91
C ALA A 71 -12.97 16.33 7.81
N ALA A 72 -13.97 15.93 8.60
CA ALA A 72 -14.52 14.59 8.57
C ALA A 72 -15.74 14.50 7.63
N PRO A 73 -15.99 13.37 6.96
CA PRO A 73 -15.15 12.17 6.83
C PRO A 73 -14.18 12.21 5.62
N PHE A 74 -13.38 11.15 5.47
CA PHE A 74 -12.57 10.81 4.28
C PHE A 74 -11.34 11.66 3.97
N CYS A 75 -10.99 12.67 4.76
CA CYS A 75 -9.75 13.42 4.55
C CYS A 75 -8.57 12.87 5.38
N PRO A 76 -7.31 13.17 5.00
CA PRO A 76 -6.13 12.83 5.80
C PRO A 76 -6.15 13.40 7.23
N ALA A 77 -6.60 14.64 7.41
CA ALA A 77 -6.69 15.25 8.73
C ALA A 77 -7.69 14.52 9.65
N TRP A 78 -8.76 13.93 9.09
CA TRP A 78 -9.72 13.11 9.81
C TRP A 78 -9.12 11.78 10.28
N LYS A 79 -8.40 11.10 9.38
CA LYS A 79 -7.69 9.82 9.63
C LYS A 79 -6.53 9.98 10.64
N GLY A 80 -5.97 11.18 10.79
CA GLY A 80 -4.94 11.50 11.76
C GLY A 80 -3.68 10.65 11.57
N THR A 81 -3.20 10.00 12.63
CA THR A 81 -1.96 9.21 12.58
C THR A 81 -2.05 7.99 11.66
N ARG A 82 -3.27 7.52 11.35
CA ARG A 82 -3.48 6.44 10.38
C ARG A 82 -3.02 6.85 8.98
N THR A 83 -3.18 8.12 8.59
CA THR A 83 -2.62 8.62 7.32
C THR A 83 -1.12 8.45 7.26
N THR A 84 -0.40 8.72 8.34
CA THR A 84 1.06 8.55 8.37
C THR A 84 1.45 7.09 8.17
N VAL A 85 0.71 6.15 8.78
CA VAL A 85 0.93 4.70 8.58
C VAL A 85 0.58 4.30 7.14
N GLU A 86 -0.55 4.74 6.59
CA GLU A 86 -0.95 4.46 5.20
C GLU A 86 0.10 4.96 4.20
N ARG A 87 0.62 6.18 4.40
CA ARG A 87 1.73 6.72 3.60
C ARG A 87 3.01 5.90 3.76
N ALA A 88 3.36 5.51 4.98
CA ALA A 88 4.52 4.67 5.23
C ALA A 88 4.40 3.30 4.55
N LEU A 89 3.21 2.70 4.57
CA LEU A 89 2.93 1.43 3.88
C LEU A 89 3.13 1.54 2.37
N ALA A 90 2.66 2.63 1.76
CA ALA A 90 2.90 2.89 0.33
C ALA A 90 4.40 2.99 0.03
N LEU A 91 5.15 3.77 0.83
CA LEU A 91 6.60 3.87 0.68
C LEU A 91 7.32 2.52 0.86
N ILE A 92 6.84 1.67 1.77
CA ILE A 92 7.39 0.32 1.96
C ILE A 92 7.09 -0.57 0.75
N GLU A 93 5.90 -0.49 0.16
CA GLU A 93 5.57 -1.21 -1.08
C GLU A 93 6.47 -0.75 -2.24
N ASP A 94 6.78 0.55 -2.30
CA ASP A 94 7.72 1.13 -3.28
C ASP A 94 9.20 0.75 -3.01
N GLY A 95 9.48 -0.01 -1.94
CA GLY A 95 10.81 -0.52 -1.64
C GLY A 95 11.67 0.43 -0.79
N ALA A 96 11.10 1.42 -0.10
CA ALA A 96 11.87 2.38 0.71
C ALA A 96 12.77 1.73 1.78
N LEU A 97 12.45 0.51 2.23
CA LEU A 97 13.25 -0.24 3.19
C LEU A 97 14.15 -1.31 2.57
N ASP A 98 14.06 -1.57 1.25
CA ASP A 98 14.85 -2.63 0.57
C ASP A 98 16.36 -2.35 0.64
N HIS A 99 16.72 -1.09 0.50
CA HIS A 99 18.09 -0.59 0.64
C HIS A 99 18.23 0.53 1.68
N GLY A 100 17.11 0.99 2.26
CA GLY A 100 17.06 2.06 3.24
C GLY A 100 17.01 1.56 4.69
N ASN A 101 16.79 2.51 5.61
CA ASN A 101 16.61 2.24 7.04
C ASN A 101 15.36 2.98 7.56
N ILE A 102 14.96 2.66 8.80
CA ILE A 102 13.77 3.26 9.42
C ILE A 102 13.91 4.78 9.57
N ALA A 103 15.10 5.29 9.86
CA ALA A 103 15.33 6.73 10.04
C ALA A 103 15.04 7.48 8.73
N ALA A 104 15.60 7.04 7.61
CA ALA A 104 15.34 7.64 6.31
C ALA A 104 13.86 7.57 5.90
N LEU A 105 13.17 6.47 6.22
CA LEU A 105 11.71 6.36 6.00
C LEU A 105 10.94 7.37 6.84
N ALA A 106 11.32 7.54 8.10
CA ALA A 106 10.67 8.46 9.03
C ALA A 106 10.90 9.93 8.62
N ASP A 107 12.10 10.26 8.16
CA ASP A 107 12.45 11.59 7.66
C ASP A 107 11.59 11.98 6.45
N ARG A 108 11.36 11.05 5.50
CA ARG A 108 10.44 11.25 4.36
C ARG A 108 8.99 11.51 4.79
N LEU A 109 8.61 11.09 5.98
CA LEU A 109 7.28 11.30 6.56
C LEU A 109 7.22 12.52 7.48
N GLY A 110 8.36 13.19 7.73
CA GLY A 110 8.45 14.35 8.62
C GLY A 110 8.26 14.00 10.10
N ILE A 111 8.59 12.77 10.52
CA ILE A 111 8.43 12.30 11.91
C ILE A 111 9.67 11.56 12.39
N GLY A 112 9.84 11.45 13.71
CA GLY A 112 10.94 10.65 14.28
C GLY A 112 10.72 9.14 14.16
N ALA A 113 11.80 8.38 13.98
CA ALA A 113 11.77 6.91 13.87
C ALA A 113 11.07 6.21 15.05
N ARG A 114 11.28 6.68 16.28
CA ARG A 114 10.59 6.16 17.48
C ARG A 114 9.07 6.37 17.40
N HIS A 115 8.65 7.53 16.88
CA HIS A 115 7.24 7.82 16.68
C HIS A 115 6.64 6.91 15.60
N LEU A 116 7.34 6.72 14.48
CA LEU A 116 6.93 5.82 13.40
C LEU A 116 6.72 4.39 13.92
N SER A 117 7.70 3.84 14.66
CA SER A 117 7.59 2.50 15.24
C SER A 117 6.40 2.36 16.20
N ARG A 118 6.13 3.39 17.02
CA ARG A 118 4.96 3.41 17.91
C ARG A 118 3.64 3.43 17.14
N LEU A 119 3.56 4.18 16.04
CA LEU A 119 2.36 4.19 15.19
C LEU A 119 2.12 2.85 14.52
N PHE A 120 3.18 2.20 14.03
CA PHE A 120 3.13 0.87 13.45
C PHE A 120 2.64 -0.18 14.45
N ALA A 121 3.17 -0.17 15.67
CA ALA A 121 2.68 -1.02 16.76
C ALA A 121 1.20 -0.74 17.09
N ALA A 122 0.81 0.53 17.20
CA ALA A 122 -0.56 0.89 17.60
C ALA A 122 -1.63 0.60 16.53
N HIS A 123 -1.27 0.60 15.24
CA HIS A 123 -2.22 0.44 14.14
C HIS A 123 -2.16 -0.92 13.44
N LEU A 124 -1.03 -1.64 13.52
CA LEU A 124 -0.79 -2.88 12.77
C LEU A 124 -0.22 -4.01 13.64
N ASP A 125 0.04 -3.79 14.93
CA ASP A 125 0.70 -4.75 15.83
C ASP A 125 2.02 -5.32 15.29
N ALA A 126 2.70 -4.55 14.43
CA ALA A 126 3.91 -4.97 13.73
C ALA A 126 4.85 -3.79 13.53
N SER A 127 6.16 -4.04 13.50
CA SER A 127 7.18 -3.03 13.18
C SER A 127 7.28 -2.73 11.68
N PRO A 128 7.80 -1.55 11.28
CA PRO A 128 8.04 -1.23 9.86
C PRO A 128 8.90 -2.28 9.14
N LEU A 129 9.91 -2.84 9.81
CA LEU A 129 10.78 -3.87 9.25
C LEU A 129 10.08 -5.22 9.07
N GLN A 130 9.20 -5.62 9.99
CA GLN A 130 8.40 -6.84 9.83
C GLN A 130 7.45 -6.70 8.64
N VAL A 131 6.80 -5.55 8.50
CA VAL A 131 5.93 -5.28 7.35
C VAL A 131 6.72 -5.32 6.04
N ALA A 132 7.89 -4.66 5.98
CA ALA A 132 8.76 -4.70 4.81
C ALA A 132 9.20 -6.13 4.47
N LEU A 133 9.61 -6.93 5.48
CA LEU A 133 9.99 -8.32 5.26
C LEU A 133 8.84 -9.14 4.66
N SER A 134 7.62 -9.00 5.20
CA SER A 134 6.44 -9.66 4.64
C SER A 134 6.15 -9.22 3.20
N ARG A 135 6.32 -7.93 2.87
CA ARG A 135 6.17 -7.44 1.48
C ARG A 135 7.21 -8.03 0.54
N ARG A 136 8.48 -8.11 0.94
CA ARG A 136 9.54 -8.76 0.14
C ARG A 136 9.24 -10.23 -0.11
N VAL A 137 8.79 -10.95 0.91
CA VAL A 137 8.39 -12.36 0.77
C VAL A 137 7.21 -12.50 -0.20
N GLN A 138 6.20 -11.63 -0.13
CA GLN A 138 5.08 -11.62 -1.07
C GLN A 138 5.52 -11.28 -2.52
N ARG A 139 6.46 -10.34 -2.69
CA ARG A 139 7.05 -10.02 -4.01
C ARG A 139 7.84 -11.22 -4.56
N ALA A 140 8.66 -11.86 -3.74
CA ALA A 140 9.37 -13.09 -4.11
C ALA A 140 8.40 -14.20 -4.54
N LYS A 141 7.31 -14.41 -3.77
CA LYS A 141 6.27 -15.39 -4.13
C LYS A 141 5.66 -15.09 -5.51
N ARG A 142 5.25 -13.85 -5.77
CA ARG A 142 4.71 -13.43 -7.07
C ARG A 142 5.66 -13.74 -8.23
N LEU A 143 6.97 -13.51 -8.04
CA LEU A 143 8.00 -13.81 -9.04
C LEU A 143 8.22 -15.32 -9.25
N ILE A 144 8.06 -16.13 -8.20
CA ILE A 144 8.18 -17.60 -8.28
C ILE A 144 6.96 -18.19 -8.98
N ASP A 145 5.77 -17.71 -8.64
CA ASP A 145 4.51 -18.17 -9.23
C ASP A 145 4.43 -17.77 -10.72
N GLY A 146 5.03 -16.63 -11.09
CA GLY A 146 5.02 -16.10 -12.45
C GLY A 146 6.11 -16.60 -13.40
N GLY A 147 7.09 -17.40 -12.95
CA GLY A 147 8.10 -17.95 -13.86
C GLY A 147 9.37 -18.56 -13.26
N ASP A 148 10.32 -18.86 -14.15
CA ASP A 148 11.50 -19.69 -13.87
C ASP A 148 12.79 -18.91 -13.57
N LEU A 149 12.69 -17.62 -13.24
CA LEU A 149 13.85 -16.77 -12.92
C LEU A 149 14.79 -17.42 -11.90
N PRO A 150 16.12 -17.43 -12.07
CA PRO A 150 17.02 -17.98 -11.05
C PRO A 150 16.71 -17.40 -9.65
N LEU A 151 16.72 -18.23 -8.59
CA LEU A 151 16.32 -17.78 -7.24
C LEU A 151 17.18 -16.61 -6.73
N ALA A 152 18.42 -16.49 -7.20
CA ALA A 152 19.27 -15.34 -6.95
C ALA A 152 18.67 -14.04 -7.51
N LEU A 153 18.17 -14.07 -8.76
CA LEU A 153 17.53 -12.93 -9.40
C LEU A 153 16.16 -12.61 -8.77
N VAL A 154 15.41 -13.65 -8.35
CA VAL A 154 14.17 -13.46 -7.57
C VAL A 154 14.47 -12.73 -6.26
N ALA A 155 15.51 -13.15 -5.53
CA ALA A 155 15.89 -12.50 -4.28
C ALA A 155 16.26 -11.03 -4.47
N GLN A 156 17.06 -10.73 -5.48
CA GLN A 156 17.44 -9.36 -5.83
C GLN A 156 16.22 -8.51 -6.18
N ARG A 157 15.36 -8.98 -7.09
CA ARG A 157 14.14 -8.26 -7.52
C ARG A 157 13.10 -8.12 -6.40
N ALA A 158 13.13 -9.01 -5.42
CA ALA A 158 12.28 -8.97 -4.25
C ALA A 158 12.83 -8.09 -3.10
N GLY A 159 14.00 -7.46 -3.27
CA GLY A 159 14.59 -6.57 -2.25
C GLY A 159 15.39 -7.29 -1.16
N PHE A 160 15.78 -8.55 -1.38
CA PHE A 160 16.69 -9.26 -0.49
C PHE A 160 18.14 -9.04 -0.89
N SER A 161 19.02 -8.90 0.09
CA SER A 161 20.47 -8.83 -0.16
C SER A 161 21.08 -10.17 -0.57
N SER A 162 20.38 -11.30 -0.37
CA SER A 162 20.84 -12.62 -0.82
C SER A 162 19.70 -13.64 -0.90
N ALA A 163 19.87 -14.66 -1.76
CA ALA A 163 18.96 -15.79 -1.86
C ALA A 163 18.83 -16.58 -0.54
N ARG A 164 19.90 -16.66 0.25
CA ARG A 164 19.87 -17.33 1.56
C ARG A 164 18.92 -16.62 2.54
N ARG A 165 18.98 -15.28 2.61
CA ARG A 165 18.08 -14.49 3.46
C ARG A 165 16.63 -14.58 2.98
N MET A 166 16.42 -14.54 1.66
CA MET A 166 15.10 -14.78 1.07
C MET A 166 14.56 -16.16 1.48
N ASN A 167 15.33 -17.23 1.29
CA ASN A 167 14.90 -18.59 1.63
C ASN A 167 14.54 -18.75 3.10
N ALA A 168 15.35 -18.18 4.01
CA ALA A 168 15.08 -18.22 5.45
C ALA A 168 13.79 -17.45 5.82
N ALA A 169 13.60 -16.26 5.27
CA ALA A 169 12.39 -15.46 5.49
C ALA A 169 11.14 -16.15 4.93
N PHE A 170 11.26 -16.75 3.75
CA PHE A 170 10.19 -17.46 3.08
C PHE A 170 9.78 -18.72 3.84
N ALA A 171 10.75 -19.53 4.29
CA ALA A 171 10.49 -20.71 5.12
C ALA A 171 9.84 -20.34 6.45
N LYS A 172 10.28 -19.25 7.09
CA LYS A 172 9.67 -18.75 8.33
C LYS A 172 8.21 -18.33 8.14
N LEU A 173 7.86 -17.73 7.00
CA LEU A 173 6.52 -17.19 6.75
C LEU A 173 5.55 -18.24 6.17
N TYR A 174 6.02 -19.11 5.28
CA TYR A 174 5.19 -20.08 4.55
C TYR A 174 5.39 -21.55 4.99
N GLY A 175 6.34 -21.85 5.88
CA GLY A 175 6.63 -23.21 6.34
C GLY A 175 7.28 -24.12 5.30
N ARG A 176 7.65 -23.59 4.13
CA ARG A 176 8.24 -24.35 3.02
C ARG A 176 9.24 -23.51 2.23
N SER A 177 10.10 -24.17 1.46
CA SER A 177 11.13 -23.48 0.67
C SER A 177 10.55 -22.84 -0.60
N PRO A 178 11.15 -21.75 -1.10
CA PRO A 178 10.81 -21.17 -2.41
C PRO A 178 10.90 -22.18 -3.56
N ALA A 179 11.87 -23.10 -3.50
CA ALA A 179 12.08 -24.11 -4.52
C ALA A 179 10.94 -25.14 -4.60
N SER A 180 10.31 -25.48 -3.47
CA SER A 180 9.19 -26.44 -3.47
C SER A 180 7.90 -25.86 -4.04
N LEU A 181 7.78 -24.54 -4.14
CA LEU A 181 6.66 -23.86 -4.79
C LEU A 181 6.77 -23.82 -6.30
N ARG A 182 7.99 -23.96 -6.85
CA ARG A 182 8.12 -24.21 -8.29
C ARG A 182 7.49 -25.54 -8.59
N ARG A 183 6.39 -25.54 -9.35
CA ARG A 183 5.90 -26.78 -9.96
C ARG A 183 7.09 -27.43 -10.64
N LYS A 184 7.36 -28.70 -10.33
CA LYS A 184 8.23 -29.52 -11.18
C LYS A 184 7.54 -29.54 -12.54
N ARG A 185 7.99 -28.69 -13.47
CA ARG A 185 7.70 -28.89 -14.89
C ARG A 185 8.17 -30.33 -15.18
N PRO A 186 7.32 -31.21 -15.75
CA PRO A 186 7.77 -32.55 -16.09
C PRO A 186 9.06 -32.45 -16.92
N PRO A 187 10.09 -33.25 -16.62
CA PRO A 187 11.34 -33.20 -17.36
C PRO A 187 11.06 -33.65 -18.80
N GLY A 188 11.07 -32.71 -19.75
CA GLY A 188 10.84 -33.05 -21.15
C GLY A 188 10.20 -31.96 -22.00
N VAL A 189 10.70 -30.73 -21.97
CA VAL A 189 10.72 -29.90 -23.19
C VAL A 189 12.05 -29.18 -23.20
N THR A 190 13.06 -29.87 -23.74
CA THR A 190 14.28 -29.25 -24.24
C THR A 190 13.86 -28.29 -25.36
N MET A 191 13.78 -27.00 -25.07
CA MET A 191 13.95 -26.01 -26.15
C MET A 191 15.39 -26.17 -26.62
N GLN A 192 15.57 -26.78 -27.79
CA GLN A 192 16.85 -26.77 -28.47
C GLN A 192 17.27 -25.31 -28.67
N PRO A 193 18.55 -24.97 -28.45
CA PRO A 193 19.06 -23.68 -28.89
C PRO A 193 18.90 -23.66 -30.41
N ASN A 194 18.14 -22.70 -30.93
CA ASN A 194 17.97 -22.50 -32.36
C ASN A 194 19.34 -22.07 -32.93
N GLY A 195 20.16 -23.06 -33.25
CA GLY A 195 21.47 -22.92 -33.84
C GLY A 195 21.35 -22.95 -35.36
N ASP A 196 20.65 -21.96 -35.94
CA ASP A 196 20.67 -21.71 -37.37
C ASP A 196 21.21 -20.29 -37.63
N GLN A 197 22.46 -20.09 -37.24
CA GLN A 197 23.35 -19.17 -37.95
C GLN A 197 23.89 -19.90 -39.17
N GLN A 198 23.15 -19.89 -40.28
CA GLN A 198 23.72 -20.11 -41.61
C GLN A 198 23.51 -18.85 -42.45
N TRP A 199 24.56 -18.05 -42.47
CA TRP A 199 24.81 -17.01 -43.46
C TRP A 199 25.08 -17.67 -44.82
N PRO A 200 24.35 -17.36 -45.91
CA PRO A 200 24.65 -17.94 -47.20
C PRO A 200 25.96 -17.35 -47.74
N ARG A 201 26.93 -18.23 -48.02
CA ARG A 201 28.15 -17.90 -48.76
C ARG A 201 27.76 -17.58 -50.21
N ALA A 202 27.88 -16.31 -50.59
CA ALA A 202 27.87 -15.90 -51.99
C ALA A 202 29.20 -16.34 -52.64
N THR A 203 29.17 -17.46 -53.35
CA THR A 203 30.24 -17.82 -54.29
C THR A 203 29.67 -18.34 -55.60
N ALA A 204 30.22 -17.77 -56.68
CA ALA A 204 30.31 -18.25 -58.06
C ALA A 204 29.15 -17.98 -59.04
N ARG A 205 29.34 -16.89 -59.82
CA ARG A 205 29.55 -16.82 -61.28
C ARG A 205 28.60 -17.52 -62.28
N ALA A 206 28.44 -16.76 -63.38
CA ALA A 206 28.01 -17.11 -64.75
C ALA A 206 26.49 -17.10 -64.97
N THR A 207 25.90 -16.51 -66.01
CA THR A 207 26.37 -15.93 -67.28
C THR A 207 25.23 -15.05 -67.83
N ALA A 208 25.56 -13.99 -68.58
CA ALA A 208 24.57 -13.25 -69.39
C ALA A 208 24.00 -14.13 -70.52
N PRO A 209 22.83 -13.78 -71.12
CA PRO A 209 22.94 -13.00 -72.35
C PRO A 209 21.81 -11.98 -72.63
N SER A 210 22.23 -10.98 -73.42
CA SER A 210 21.56 -10.27 -74.52
C SER A 210 20.23 -9.50 -74.33
N VAL A 211 20.39 -8.20 -74.58
CA VAL A 211 19.44 -7.11 -74.89
C VAL A 211 18.48 -7.46 -76.05
N PRO A 212 17.32 -6.78 -76.20
CA PRO A 212 17.35 -5.63 -77.11
C PRO A 212 16.61 -4.37 -76.64
N ASN A 213 17.27 -3.28 -77.01
CA ASN A 213 16.91 -1.86 -77.06
C ASN A 213 15.46 -1.58 -77.52
N ARG A 214 14.79 -0.62 -76.87
CA ARG A 214 13.88 0.34 -77.54
C ARG A 214 13.89 1.69 -76.83
N ASN A 215 14.53 2.63 -77.51
CA ASN A 215 14.56 4.07 -77.32
C ASN A 215 13.18 4.73 -77.44
N SER A 216 13.10 5.99 -76.96
CA SER A 216 12.11 7.06 -77.27
C SER A 216 10.68 6.86 -76.72
N ARG A 217 10.13 7.76 -75.91
CA ARG A 217 10.07 9.23 -75.97
C ARG A 217 9.92 9.85 -74.59
#